data_AF-A0A851FGV7-F1
#
_entry.id   AF-A0A851FGV7-F1
#
_cell.length_a   1.000
_cell.length_b   1.000
_cell.length_c   1.000
_cell.angle_alpha   90.00
_cell.angle_beta   90.00
_cell.angle_gamma   90.00
#
_symmetry.space_group_name_H-M   'P 1'
#
loop_
_entity.id
_entity.type
_entity.pdbx_description
1 polymer ?
#
loop_
_entity_poly.entity_id
_entity_poly.type
_entity_poly.pdbx_seq_one_letter_code
_entity_poly.pdbx_strand_id
1 'polypeptide(L)'
;VLPSPEGHEPSVSITEIRQYLRAHDIPFHDGYSCLHTPSLFTGGHADQTPPAAAGAPYTLFIDKTTGSFLCTATLAEGTWQDFQANVELRHRGIPAASSEEMEEDVRQACEDARCIWDRALPLWELLDEEETNKTKAMFGISLVTNATLKRFGVRYLRTAKSLVFPWFSPRNATLKGVKLVRVEKKGDTVAYVEETLPRFDSYHNLFGLPLIGSRDTELVLTGWELDALALHQAVGVASLALPRGATCLPPTLLPYLEQFKRITLWLGEDLRSWEAAKLFARKLSLKRCSLVRPGNLQPRPLEALNQGLNFTKILHAALPASHKSIISFRQLREEVFGELVNTEQVAGIKWMRFPELNKLLKGHRRGELTVFTGPTGSGKTTFISEYALDLCMQGVCTLWGSFEINNVRLAKIMLTQFAERRLEDQLELYDEWADRFEDLPLYFMTFHGQQNIKPVIDTMQHAVYMYDITHVVVDNLQFMMGHDRMSVDR
;
A
#
# COMPACT_ATOMS: atom_id res chain seq x y z
N VAL A 1 -3.90 -28.35 24.71
CA VAL A 1 -2.90 -27.34 25.11
C VAL A 1 -2.46 -26.67 23.83
N LEU A 2 -3.15 -25.59 23.47
CA LEU A 2 -2.83 -24.78 22.29
C LEU A 2 -1.54 -24.01 22.58
N PRO A 3 -0.59 -23.92 21.64
CA PRO A 3 0.61 -23.12 21.85
C PRO A 3 0.23 -21.64 21.95
N SER A 4 0.81 -20.97 22.93
CA SER A 4 0.75 -19.52 23.14
C SER A 4 1.31 -18.76 21.94
N PRO A 5 0.70 -17.65 21.50
CA PRO A 5 1.25 -16.78 20.47
C PRO A 5 2.32 -15.87 21.09
N GLU A 6 3.44 -16.46 21.49
CA GLU A 6 4.67 -15.72 21.80
C GLU A 6 5.66 -15.97 20.67
N GLY A 7 5.69 -15.04 19.73
CA GLY A 7 6.62 -15.02 18.62
C GLY A 7 6.76 -13.59 18.13
N HIS A 8 7.43 -12.74 18.91
CA HIS A 8 8.01 -11.54 18.32
C HIS A 8 9.02 -12.01 17.28
N GLU A 9 8.73 -11.81 15.99
CA GLU A 9 9.72 -12.00 14.95
C GLU A 9 10.89 -11.05 15.24
N PRO A 10 12.11 -11.57 15.49
CA PRO A 10 13.26 -10.72 15.67
C PRO A 10 13.52 -10.01 14.35
N SER A 11 13.46 -8.67 14.36
CA SER A 11 13.87 -7.88 13.20
C SER A 11 15.31 -8.21 12.85
N VAL A 12 15.51 -8.86 11.70
CA VAL A 12 16.83 -9.26 11.22
C VAL A 12 17.49 -8.07 10.53
N SER A 13 18.73 -7.77 10.89
CA SER A 13 19.48 -6.72 10.21
C SER A 13 20.01 -7.19 8.86
N ILE A 14 20.15 -6.27 7.90
CA ILE A 14 20.78 -6.57 6.60
C ILE A 14 22.17 -7.19 6.74
N THR A 15 22.91 -6.83 7.80
CA THR A 15 24.25 -7.38 8.06
C THR A 15 24.17 -8.85 8.41
N GLU A 16 23.21 -9.24 9.25
CA GLU A 16 22.96 -10.64 9.62
C GLU A 16 22.49 -11.45 8.41
N ILE A 17 21.57 -10.93 7.60
CA ILE A 17 21.13 -11.58 6.35
C ILE A 17 22.35 -11.87 5.45
N ARG A 18 23.20 -10.88 5.21
CA ARG A 18 24.40 -11.03 4.36
C ARG A 18 25.40 -12.03 4.94
N GLN A 19 25.61 -12.02 6.26
CA GLN A 19 26.50 -12.97 6.93
C GLN A 19 25.95 -14.40 6.80
N TYR A 20 24.66 -14.59 7.01
CA TYR A 20 23.99 -15.88 6.86
C TYR A 20 24.10 -16.43 5.44
N LEU A 21 23.81 -15.62 4.42
CA LEU A 21 23.92 -16.02 3.01
C LEU A 21 25.36 -16.43 2.65
N ARG A 22 26.37 -15.70 3.14
CA ARG A 22 27.79 -16.06 2.94
C ARG A 22 28.17 -17.36 3.66
N ALA A 23 27.67 -17.56 4.88
CA ALA A 23 27.96 -18.76 5.66
C ALA A 23 27.39 -20.04 5.03
N HIS A 24 26.34 -19.93 4.21
CA HIS A 24 25.70 -21.04 3.50
C HIS A 24 26.06 -21.11 2.01
N ASP A 25 27.09 -20.36 1.57
CA ASP A 25 27.54 -20.31 0.16
C ASP A 25 26.43 -19.93 -0.84
N ILE A 26 25.44 -19.14 -0.41
CA ILE A 26 24.35 -18.67 -1.27
C ILE A 26 24.81 -17.39 -1.99
N PRO A 27 24.97 -17.40 -3.33
CA PRO A 27 25.35 -16.19 -4.05
C PRO A 27 24.21 -15.17 -4.02
N PHE A 28 24.56 -13.91 -3.80
CA PHE A 28 23.58 -12.83 -3.79
C PHE A 28 24.11 -11.58 -4.49
N HIS A 29 23.18 -10.82 -5.06
CA HIS A 29 23.41 -9.49 -5.59
C HIS A 29 22.70 -8.45 -4.73
N ASP A 30 23.36 -7.31 -4.50
CA ASP A 30 22.80 -6.22 -3.72
C ASP A 30 21.93 -5.33 -4.62
N GLY A 31 20.61 -5.53 -4.55
CA GLY A 31 19.63 -4.75 -5.33
C GLY A 31 19.41 -3.35 -4.76
N TYR A 32 18.26 -2.74 -5.07
CA TYR A 32 17.90 -1.43 -4.51
C TYR A 32 17.28 -1.61 -3.12
N SER A 33 16.13 -2.27 -3.07
CA SER A 33 15.34 -2.55 -1.85
C SER A 33 15.49 -3.97 -1.35
N CYS A 34 15.82 -4.93 -2.24
CA CYS A 34 15.98 -6.34 -1.90
C CYS A 34 17.40 -6.84 -2.19
N LEU A 35 17.83 -7.88 -1.49
CA LEU A 35 18.94 -8.74 -1.93
C LEU A 35 18.39 -9.76 -2.92
N HIS A 36 19.10 -9.98 -4.03
CA HIS A 36 18.69 -10.90 -5.09
C HIS A 36 19.46 -12.20 -4.95
N THR A 37 18.78 -13.34 -4.95
CA THR A 37 19.36 -14.67 -4.80
C THR A 37 18.74 -15.64 -5.82
N PRO A 38 19.44 -16.72 -6.22
CA PRO A 38 18.83 -17.77 -7.02
C PRO A 38 17.72 -18.46 -6.22
N SER A 39 16.67 -18.93 -6.89
CA SER A 39 15.58 -19.62 -6.21
C SER A 39 16.06 -20.90 -5.52
N LEU A 40 15.65 -21.06 -4.26
CA LEU A 40 15.77 -22.30 -3.49
C LEU A 40 14.61 -23.27 -3.78
N PHE A 41 13.54 -22.78 -4.42
CA PHE A 41 12.25 -23.44 -4.56
C PHE A 41 12.02 -24.10 -5.93
N THR A 42 12.96 -23.95 -6.87
CA THR A 42 12.88 -24.64 -8.16
C THR A 42 13.30 -26.09 -7.98
N GLY A 43 12.34 -27.00 -8.14
CA GLY A 43 12.54 -28.45 -8.06
C GLY A 43 13.64 -28.94 -9.00
N GLY A 44 14.47 -29.86 -8.51
CA GLY A 44 15.60 -30.41 -9.24
C GLY A 44 15.17 -31.12 -10.53
N HIS A 45 15.42 -30.48 -11.66
CA HIS A 45 15.83 -31.19 -12.86
C HIS A 45 17.23 -30.71 -13.22
N ALA A 46 18.23 -31.40 -12.64
CA ALA A 46 19.64 -31.18 -12.89
C ALA A 46 20.09 -31.58 -14.32
N ASP A 47 19.16 -31.85 -15.24
CA ASP A 47 19.48 -32.47 -16.54
C ASP A 47 18.73 -31.88 -17.76
N GLN A 48 18.21 -30.65 -17.64
CA GLN A 48 17.82 -29.88 -18.82
C GLN A 48 18.77 -28.71 -18.96
N THR A 49 19.58 -28.75 -20.03
CA THR A 49 20.31 -27.61 -20.57
C THR A 49 19.46 -26.34 -20.46
N PRO A 50 20.05 -25.21 -20.01
CA PRO A 50 19.30 -23.99 -19.76
C PRO A 50 18.53 -23.62 -21.03
N PRO A 51 17.21 -23.34 -20.97
CA PRO A 51 16.52 -22.75 -22.09
C PRO A 51 17.18 -21.39 -22.32
N ALA A 52 17.98 -21.33 -23.38
CA ALA A 52 18.68 -20.14 -23.80
C ALA A 52 17.67 -19.11 -24.32
N ALA A 53 17.02 -18.39 -23.42
CA ALA A 53 16.52 -17.02 -23.59
C ALA A 53 15.86 -16.48 -22.31
N ALA A 54 16.42 -15.36 -21.81
CA ALA A 54 15.82 -14.33 -20.94
C ALA A 54 16.10 -14.36 -19.41
N GLY A 55 17.31 -13.93 -19.01
CA GLY A 55 17.41 -12.56 -18.49
C GLY A 55 17.79 -12.30 -17.02
N ALA A 56 17.55 -13.18 -16.06
CA ALA A 56 17.94 -12.89 -14.67
C ALA A 56 18.39 -14.14 -13.89
N PRO A 57 19.64 -14.22 -13.40
CA PRO A 57 20.10 -15.33 -12.57
C PRO A 57 19.45 -15.36 -11.18
N TYR A 58 18.73 -14.30 -10.80
CA TYR A 58 18.10 -14.13 -9.51
C TYR A 58 16.59 -14.05 -9.64
N THR A 59 15.89 -14.95 -8.95
CA THR A 59 14.43 -15.07 -8.96
C THR A 59 13.84 -15.06 -7.56
N LEU A 60 14.68 -14.95 -6.53
CA LEU A 60 14.32 -14.85 -5.12
C LEU A 60 14.83 -13.53 -4.56
N PHE A 61 13.95 -12.76 -3.95
CA PHE A 61 14.22 -11.42 -3.47
C PHE A 61 13.96 -11.38 -1.97
N ILE A 62 14.94 -10.91 -1.19
CA ILE A 62 14.85 -10.78 0.27
C ILE A 62 14.85 -9.29 0.59
N ASP A 63 13.79 -8.78 1.21
CA ASP A 63 13.70 -7.37 1.62
C ASP A 63 14.80 -7.04 2.65
N LYS A 64 15.49 -5.92 2.44
CA LYS A 64 16.65 -5.53 3.25
C LYS A 64 16.30 -5.06 4.66
N THR A 65 15.05 -4.69 4.89
CA THR A 65 14.55 -4.09 6.12
C THR A 65 13.81 -5.11 6.97
N THR A 66 12.96 -5.94 6.35
CA THR A 66 12.12 -6.92 7.06
C THR A 66 12.74 -8.31 7.03
N GLY A 67 13.57 -8.63 6.04
CA GLY A 67 14.07 -9.98 5.81
C GLY A 67 13.04 -10.95 5.20
N SER A 68 11.81 -10.49 4.92
CA SER A 68 10.83 -11.31 4.20
C SER A 68 11.30 -11.57 2.77
N PHE A 69 10.91 -12.71 2.21
CA PHE A 69 11.31 -13.10 0.86
C PHE A 69 10.12 -13.30 -0.05
N LEU A 70 10.36 -13.12 -1.35
CA LEU A 70 9.44 -13.47 -2.43
C LEU A 70 10.22 -14.06 -3.60
N CYS A 71 9.83 -15.24 -4.05
CA CYS A 71 10.31 -15.85 -5.28
C CYS A 71 9.37 -15.50 -6.43
N THR A 72 9.80 -14.66 -7.38
CA THR A 72 8.97 -14.31 -8.53
C THR A 72 8.74 -15.48 -9.50
N ALA A 73 9.62 -16.49 -9.46
CA ALA A 73 9.50 -17.69 -10.29
C ALA A 73 8.49 -18.71 -9.75
N THR A 74 8.42 -18.92 -8.44
CA THR A 74 7.51 -19.89 -7.82
C THR A 74 6.30 -19.25 -7.14
N LEU A 75 6.36 -17.94 -6.88
CA LEU A 75 5.45 -17.18 -6.02
C LEU A 75 5.49 -17.60 -4.54
N ALA A 76 6.52 -18.36 -4.12
CA ALA A 76 6.76 -18.66 -2.72
C ALA A 76 7.20 -17.38 -1.98
N GLU A 77 6.55 -17.09 -0.87
CA GLU A 77 6.86 -15.95 0.00
C GLU A 77 6.85 -16.40 1.46
N GLY A 78 7.50 -15.62 2.31
CA GLY A 78 7.57 -15.93 3.73
C GLY A 78 8.47 -15.00 4.51
N THR A 79 8.59 -15.28 5.80
CA THR A 79 9.42 -14.55 6.75
C THR A 79 10.89 -14.92 6.61
N TRP A 80 11.76 -14.21 7.32
CA TRP A 80 13.17 -14.58 7.41
C TRP A 80 13.36 -15.98 8.03
N GLN A 81 12.54 -16.35 9.01
CA GLN A 81 12.60 -17.66 9.66
C GLN A 81 12.20 -18.78 8.68
N ASP A 82 11.17 -18.55 7.88
CA ASP A 82 10.75 -19.48 6.83
C ASP A 82 11.88 -19.67 5.80
N PHE A 83 12.60 -18.60 5.45
CA PHE A 83 13.76 -18.70 4.57
C PHE A 83 14.85 -19.59 5.18
N GLN A 84 15.23 -19.35 6.44
CA GLN A 84 16.24 -20.13 7.14
C GLN A 84 15.84 -21.62 7.23
N ALA A 85 14.59 -21.90 7.58
CA ALA A 85 14.06 -23.26 7.62
C ALA A 85 14.15 -23.96 6.26
N ASN A 86 13.82 -23.26 5.17
CA ASN A 86 13.92 -23.80 3.81
C ASN A 86 15.37 -24.07 3.37
N VAL A 87 16.33 -23.23 3.77
CA VAL A 87 17.76 -23.47 3.54
C VAL A 87 18.22 -24.72 4.28
N GLU A 88 17.83 -24.90 5.54
CA GLU A 88 18.17 -26.08 6.34
C GLU A 88 17.55 -27.37 5.78
N LEU A 89 16.29 -27.34 5.35
CA LEU A 89 15.61 -28.47 4.72
C LEU A 89 16.30 -28.90 3.42
N ARG A 90 16.76 -27.93 2.61
CA ARG A 90 17.53 -28.20 1.40
C ARG A 90 18.84 -28.91 1.69
N HIS A 91 19.55 -28.52 2.75
CA HIS A 91 20.77 -29.23 3.19
C HIS A 91 20.48 -30.68 3.65
N ARG A 92 19.26 -30.95 4.12
CA ARG A 92 18.79 -32.30 4.50
C ARG A 92 18.19 -33.11 3.35
N GLY A 93 18.17 -32.57 2.12
CA GLY A 93 17.63 -33.25 0.93
C GLY A 93 16.11 -33.42 0.94
N ILE A 94 15.40 -32.69 1.79
CA ILE A 94 13.94 -32.71 1.87
C ILE A 94 13.43 -31.60 0.94
N PRO A 95 12.52 -31.88 0.00
CA PRO A 95 11.88 -30.84 -0.80
C PRO A 95 11.21 -29.83 0.13
N ALA A 96 11.40 -28.53 -0.14
CA ALA A 96 10.67 -27.48 0.54
C ALA A 96 9.16 -27.77 0.44
N ALA A 97 8.46 -27.77 1.57
CA ALA A 97 7.01 -27.80 1.56
C ALA A 97 6.55 -26.51 0.85
N SER A 98 5.86 -26.63 -0.28
CA SER A 98 5.13 -25.48 -0.80
C SER A 98 4.09 -25.13 0.25
N SER A 99 4.11 -23.89 0.73
CA SER A 99 3.05 -23.32 1.56
C SER A 99 1.79 -23.18 0.69
N GLU A 100 1.16 -24.32 0.38
CA GLU A 100 -0.05 -24.44 -0.46
C GLU A 100 -1.34 -24.47 0.37
N GLU A 101 -1.25 -24.18 1.66
CA GLU A 101 -2.43 -23.83 2.45
C GLU A 101 -2.80 -22.38 2.18
N MET A 102 -3.28 -22.12 0.96
CA MET A 102 -4.04 -20.89 0.72
C MET A 102 -5.31 -20.99 1.55
N GLU A 103 -5.46 -20.09 2.53
CA GLU A 103 -6.61 -20.01 3.43
C GLU A 103 -7.92 -20.11 2.62
N GLU A 104 -8.89 -20.83 3.17
CA GLU A 104 -10.16 -21.14 2.49
C GLU A 104 -10.87 -19.86 2.01
N ASP A 105 -10.78 -18.78 2.80
CA ASP A 105 -11.30 -17.45 2.49
C ASP A 105 -10.65 -16.82 1.25
N VAL A 106 -9.33 -16.99 1.06
CA VAL A 106 -8.62 -16.47 -0.12
C VAL A 106 -9.02 -17.24 -1.37
N ARG A 107 -9.26 -18.55 -1.26
CA ARG A 107 -9.78 -19.35 -2.38
C ARG A 107 -11.19 -18.91 -2.77
N GLN A 108 -12.07 -18.74 -1.79
CA GLN A 108 -13.43 -18.26 -2.03
C GLN A 108 -13.42 -16.88 -2.69
N ALA A 109 -12.61 -15.94 -2.19
CA ALA A 109 -12.46 -14.62 -2.78
C ALA A 109 -11.94 -14.66 -4.23
N CYS A 110 -11.01 -15.57 -4.54
CA CYS A 110 -10.56 -15.81 -5.90
C CYS A 110 -11.68 -16.33 -6.81
N GLU A 111 -12.57 -17.19 -6.32
CA GLU A 111 -13.72 -17.71 -7.05
C GLU A 111 -14.77 -16.61 -7.30
N ASP A 112 -15.07 -15.80 -6.29
CA ASP A 112 -15.98 -14.67 -6.41
C ASP A 112 -15.47 -13.64 -7.42
N ALA A 113 -14.16 -13.34 -7.37
CA ALA A 113 -13.51 -12.47 -8.35
C ALA A 113 -13.62 -13.02 -9.77
N ARG A 114 -13.49 -14.34 -9.98
CA ARG A 114 -13.71 -14.98 -11.29
C ARG A 114 -15.15 -14.87 -11.75
N CYS A 115 -16.12 -15.10 -10.85
CA CYS A 115 -17.54 -14.95 -11.16
C CYS A 115 -17.86 -13.52 -11.64
N ILE A 116 -17.33 -12.51 -10.95
CA ILE A 116 -17.48 -11.10 -11.36
C ILE A 116 -16.82 -10.85 -12.70
N TRP A 117 -15.60 -11.34 -12.89
CA TRP A 117 -14.84 -11.17 -14.12
C TRP A 117 -15.55 -11.75 -15.34
N ASP A 118 -16.10 -12.97 -15.21
CA ASP A 118 -16.81 -13.66 -16.29
C ASP A 118 -18.14 -13.01 -16.64
N ARG A 119 -18.80 -12.39 -15.65
CA ARG A 119 -20.02 -11.59 -15.87
C ARG A 119 -19.74 -10.19 -16.42
N ALA A 120 -18.53 -9.67 -16.21
CA ALA A 120 -18.13 -8.36 -16.72
C ALA A 120 -17.83 -8.43 -18.22
N LEU A 121 -18.32 -7.45 -18.97
CA LEU A 121 -18.12 -7.37 -20.42
C LEU A 121 -16.85 -6.57 -20.72
N PRO A 122 -16.05 -6.93 -21.74
CA PRO A 122 -14.95 -6.09 -22.17
C PRO A 122 -15.47 -4.71 -22.56
N LEU A 123 -14.91 -3.64 -21.97
CA LEU A 123 -15.47 -2.30 -22.12
C LEU A 123 -15.45 -1.82 -23.58
N TRP A 124 -14.51 -2.32 -24.39
CA TRP A 124 -14.38 -1.99 -25.81
C TRP A 124 -15.30 -2.82 -26.73
N GLU A 125 -16.01 -3.82 -26.20
CA GLU A 125 -16.91 -4.74 -26.92
C GLU A 125 -18.33 -4.71 -26.34
N LEU A 126 -18.73 -3.62 -25.67
CA LEU A 126 -20.14 -3.48 -25.29
C LEU A 126 -21.00 -3.48 -26.57
N LEU A 127 -22.15 -4.15 -26.48
CA LEU A 127 -23.05 -4.38 -27.62
C LEU A 127 -23.56 -3.09 -28.26
N ASP A 128 -23.53 -1.97 -27.53
CA ASP A 128 -23.98 -0.65 -27.98
C ASP A 128 -22.82 0.38 -27.87
N GLU A 129 -22.50 1.03 -28.99
CA GLU A 129 -21.48 2.07 -29.08
C GLU A 129 -21.88 3.33 -28.29
N GLU A 130 -23.17 3.64 -28.22
CA GLU A 130 -23.68 4.76 -27.43
C GLU A 130 -23.52 4.48 -25.93
N GLU A 131 -23.83 3.26 -25.48
CA GLU A 131 -23.57 2.80 -24.11
C GLU A 131 -22.08 2.86 -23.77
N THR A 132 -21.21 2.45 -24.69
CA THR A 132 -19.75 2.53 -24.51
C THR A 132 -19.29 3.96 -24.29
N ASN A 133 -19.71 4.88 -25.16
CA ASN A 133 -19.33 6.29 -25.09
C ASN A 133 -19.89 6.97 -23.83
N LYS A 134 -21.14 6.67 -23.46
CA LYS A 134 -21.74 7.14 -22.20
C LYS A 134 -20.99 6.62 -20.98
N THR A 135 -20.60 5.35 -20.98
CA THR A 135 -19.83 4.74 -19.89
C THR A 135 -18.46 5.40 -19.79
N LYS A 136 -17.73 5.55 -20.91
CA LYS A 136 -16.45 6.25 -20.91
C LYS A 136 -16.55 7.69 -20.40
N ALA A 137 -17.59 8.42 -20.81
CA ALA A 137 -17.83 9.77 -20.33
C ALA A 137 -18.12 9.81 -18.82
N MET A 138 -18.86 8.82 -18.30
CA MET A 138 -19.17 8.71 -16.87
C MET A 138 -17.90 8.59 -16.00
N PHE A 139 -16.90 7.85 -16.47
CA PHE A 139 -15.63 7.65 -15.77
C PHE A 139 -14.54 8.66 -16.19
N GLY A 140 -14.87 9.67 -17.01
CA GLY A 140 -13.89 10.67 -17.47
C GLY A 140 -12.81 10.12 -18.40
N ILE A 141 -13.05 9.00 -19.08
CA ILE A 141 -12.10 8.28 -19.94
C ILE A 141 -12.48 8.33 -21.43
N SER A 142 -13.23 9.35 -21.86
CA SER A 142 -13.68 9.49 -23.26
C SER A 142 -12.54 9.48 -24.28
N LEU A 143 -11.37 9.99 -23.90
CA LEU A 143 -10.18 9.99 -24.76
C LEU A 143 -9.39 8.67 -24.72
N VAL A 144 -9.68 7.75 -23.80
CA VAL A 144 -8.99 6.46 -23.72
C VAL A 144 -9.49 5.54 -24.84
N THR A 145 -8.56 5.10 -25.67
CA THR A 145 -8.81 4.28 -26.86
C THR A 145 -9.18 2.84 -26.47
N ASN A 146 -9.96 2.20 -27.34
CA ASN A 146 -10.32 0.78 -27.19
C ASN A 146 -9.10 -0.14 -27.20
N ALA A 147 -8.03 0.24 -27.93
CA ALA A 147 -6.78 -0.51 -27.93
C ALA A 147 -6.10 -0.53 -26.56
N THR A 148 -6.06 0.62 -25.87
CA THR A 148 -5.54 0.73 -24.50
C THR A 148 -6.38 -0.09 -23.53
N LEU A 149 -7.71 0.04 -23.58
CA LEU A 149 -8.62 -0.73 -22.72
C LEU A 149 -8.44 -2.24 -22.92
N LYS A 150 -8.34 -2.67 -24.18
CA LYS A 150 -8.09 -4.07 -24.54
C LYS A 150 -6.77 -4.59 -24.01
N ARG A 151 -5.70 -3.80 -24.13
CA ARG A 151 -4.37 -4.16 -23.67
C ARG A 151 -4.32 -4.37 -22.16
N PHE A 152 -5.01 -3.54 -21.39
CA PHE A 152 -5.07 -3.64 -19.92
C PHE A 152 -6.20 -4.53 -19.40
N GLY A 153 -7.05 -5.07 -20.27
CA GLY A 153 -8.15 -5.95 -19.88
C GLY A 153 -9.25 -5.25 -19.09
N VAL A 154 -9.51 -3.96 -19.32
CA VAL A 154 -10.55 -3.22 -18.57
C VAL A 154 -11.94 -3.70 -18.96
N ARG A 155 -12.72 -4.20 -17.99
CA ARG A 155 -14.10 -4.67 -18.19
C ARG A 155 -15.12 -3.75 -17.51
N TYR A 156 -16.39 -3.98 -17.81
CA TYR A 156 -17.51 -3.25 -17.24
C TYR A 156 -18.60 -4.21 -16.75
N LEU A 157 -18.98 -4.06 -15.48
CA LEU A 157 -20.06 -4.81 -14.85
C LEU A 157 -21.33 -3.96 -14.85
N ARG A 158 -22.26 -4.29 -15.75
CA ARG A 158 -23.53 -3.54 -15.94
C ARG A 158 -24.40 -3.48 -14.68
N THR A 159 -24.49 -4.58 -13.93
CA THR A 159 -25.35 -4.67 -12.73
C THR A 159 -24.92 -3.69 -11.64
N ALA A 160 -23.61 -3.54 -11.45
CA ALA A 160 -23.03 -2.62 -10.47
C ALA A 160 -22.71 -1.23 -11.04
N LYS A 161 -22.83 -1.04 -12.36
CA LYS A 161 -22.37 0.14 -13.10
C LYS A 161 -20.91 0.50 -12.77
N SER A 162 -20.06 -0.51 -12.75
CA SER A 162 -18.67 -0.40 -12.26
C SER A 162 -17.67 -0.85 -13.31
N LEU A 163 -16.54 -0.14 -13.41
CA LEU A 163 -15.37 -0.63 -14.13
C LEU A 163 -14.73 -1.75 -13.32
N VAL A 164 -14.19 -2.75 -14.00
CA VAL A 164 -13.55 -3.92 -13.40
C VAL A 164 -12.11 -4.02 -13.92
N PHE A 165 -11.15 -3.93 -13.01
CA PHE A 165 -9.73 -4.04 -13.27
C PHE A 165 -9.21 -5.39 -12.77
N PRO A 166 -8.55 -6.20 -13.63
CA PRO A 166 -8.05 -7.51 -13.22
C PRO A 166 -6.77 -7.41 -12.39
N TRP A 167 -6.64 -8.33 -11.44
CA TRP A 167 -5.36 -8.71 -10.85
C TRP A 167 -4.93 -10.06 -11.39
N PHE A 168 -3.97 -10.04 -12.31
CA PHE A 168 -3.38 -11.25 -12.85
C PHE A 168 -2.08 -11.60 -12.13
N SER A 169 -1.92 -12.88 -11.86
CA SER A 169 -0.67 -13.47 -11.41
C SER A 169 0.43 -13.24 -12.46
N PRO A 170 1.61 -12.73 -12.08
CA PRO A 170 2.70 -12.43 -13.02
C PRO A 170 3.23 -13.65 -13.79
N ARG A 171 3.11 -14.85 -13.21
CA ARG A 171 3.72 -16.07 -13.75
C ARG A 171 2.89 -16.74 -14.84
N ASN A 172 1.59 -16.85 -14.62
CA ASN A 172 0.68 -17.69 -15.41
C ASN A 172 -0.55 -16.91 -15.91
N ALA A 173 -0.60 -15.59 -15.68
CA ALA A 173 -1.73 -14.73 -16.03
C ALA A 173 -3.08 -15.22 -15.49
N THR A 174 -3.09 -16.03 -14.43
CA THR A 174 -4.34 -16.44 -13.78
C THR A 174 -4.91 -15.29 -12.97
N LEU A 175 -6.23 -15.10 -13.03
CA LEU A 175 -6.92 -14.10 -12.22
C LEU A 175 -6.83 -14.49 -10.75
N LYS A 176 -6.22 -13.62 -9.95
CA LYS A 176 -6.15 -13.69 -8.48
C LYS A 176 -7.18 -12.80 -7.80
N GLY A 177 -7.67 -11.78 -8.50
CA GLY A 177 -8.60 -10.83 -7.93
C GLY A 177 -9.10 -9.80 -8.93
N VAL A 178 -10.00 -8.94 -8.49
CA VAL A 178 -10.53 -7.82 -9.26
C VAL A 178 -10.65 -6.58 -8.37
N LYS A 179 -10.52 -5.41 -8.98
CA LYS A 179 -10.89 -4.14 -8.36
C LYS A 179 -12.03 -3.52 -9.14
N LEU A 180 -13.10 -3.17 -8.44
CA LEU A 180 -14.26 -2.50 -8.99
C LEU A 180 -14.19 -1.01 -8.66
N VAL A 181 -14.46 -0.17 -9.65
CA VAL A 181 -14.58 1.28 -9.46
C VAL A 181 -15.94 1.72 -9.94
N ARG A 182 -16.69 2.35 -9.05
CA ARG A 182 -18.02 2.90 -9.29
C ARG A 182 -17.97 4.42 -9.17
N VAL A 183 -18.82 5.08 -9.95
CA VAL A 183 -19.02 6.53 -9.85
C VAL A 183 -20.31 6.81 -9.09
N GLU A 184 -20.21 7.62 -8.03
CA GLU A 184 -21.34 8.17 -7.28
C GLU A 184 -21.37 9.69 -7.40
N LYS A 185 -22.54 10.24 -7.73
CA LYS A 185 -22.73 11.69 -7.77
C LYS A 185 -23.26 12.16 -6.42
N LYS A 186 -22.45 12.90 -5.67
CA LYS A 186 -22.86 13.63 -4.48
C LYS A 186 -22.99 15.10 -4.85
N GLY A 187 -24.19 15.53 -5.26
CA GLY A 187 -24.43 16.88 -5.79
C GLY A 187 -23.67 17.12 -7.10
N ASP A 188 -22.93 18.22 -7.18
CA ASP A 188 -22.07 18.57 -8.33
C ASP A 188 -20.72 17.85 -8.33
N THR A 189 -20.37 17.15 -7.24
CA THR A 189 -19.11 16.42 -7.12
C THR A 189 -19.25 14.94 -7.47
N VAL A 190 -18.32 14.46 -8.30
CA VAL A 190 -18.18 13.05 -8.68
C VAL A 190 -17.25 12.37 -7.65
N ALA A 191 -17.77 11.39 -6.93
CA ALA A 191 -17.01 10.54 -6.03
C ALA A 191 -16.79 9.17 -6.66
N TYR A 192 -15.58 8.63 -6.51
CA TYR A 192 -15.28 7.26 -6.91
C TYR A 192 -15.31 6.36 -5.68
N VAL A 193 -16.00 5.23 -5.79
CA VAL A 193 -16.08 4.19 -4.76
C VAL A 193 -15.32 2.99 -5.29
N GLU A 194 -14.40 2.48 -4.49
CA GLU A 194 -13.51 1.37 -4.84
C GLU A 194 -13.85 0.16 -3.98
N GLU A 195 -13.92 -1.01 -4.60
CA GLU A 195 -14.07 -2.30 -3.93
C GLU A 195 -13.04 -3.28 -4.49
N THR A 196 -12.36 -4.03 -3.62
CA THR A 196 -11.33 -5.01 -4.04
C THR A 196 -11.71 -6.41 -3.60
N LEU A 197 -11.45 -7.38 -4.48
CA LEU A 197 -11.54 -8.81 -4.18
C LEU A 197 -10.22 -9.47 -4.57
N PRO A 198 -9.49 -10.14 -3.65
CA PRO A 198 -9.76 -10.23 -2.20
C PRO A 198 -9.73 -8.86 -1.49
N ARG A 199 -10.18 -8.83 -0.22
CA ARG A 199 -10.31 -7.61 0.61
C ARG A 199 -8.99 -6.83 0.70
N PHE A 200 -9.11 -5.57 1.13
CA PHE A 200 -8.08 -4.53 1.07
C PHE A 200 -6.68 -4.96 1.53
N ASP A 201 -6.59 -5.71 2.64
CA ASP A 201 -5.32 -6.14 3.21
C ASP A 201 -4.62 -7.23 2.40
N SER A 202 -5.38 -8.11 1.73
CA SER A 202 -4.87 -9.21 0.90
C SER A 202 -4.73 -8.83 -0.58
N TYR A 203 -5.12 -7.61 -0.96
CA TYR A 203 -5.05 -7.14 -2.34
C TYR A 203 -3.67 -6.56 -2.67
N HIS A 204 -2.83 -7.34 -3.36
CA HIS A 204 -1.45 -6.98 -3.73
C HIS A 204 -1.26 -6.87 -5.24
N ASN A 205 -2.20 -6.22 -5.93
CA ASN A 205 -2.10 -6.00 -7.37
C ASN A 205 -1.23 -4.79 -7.72
N LEU A 206 -0.22 -4.98 -8.56
CA LEU A 206 0.36 -3.90 -9.36
C LEU A 206 -0.33 -3.92 -10.73
N PHE A 207 -1.37 -3.11 -10.89
CA PHE A 207 -2.13 -3.11 -12.13
C PHE A 207 -1.23 -2.70 -13.31
N GLY A 208 -1.23 -3.51 -14.37
CA GLY A 208 -0.33 -3.39 -15.52
C GLY A 208 0.92 -4.26 -15.46
N LEU A 209 1.20 -4.95 -14.34
CA LEU A 209 2.41 -5.77 -14.17
C LEU A 209 2.64 -6.83 -15.25
N PRO A 210 1.62 -7.59 -15.71
CA PRO A 210 1.81 -8.54 -16.82
C PRO A 210 2.22 -7.91 -18.15
N LEU A 211 2.07 -6.58 -18.30
CA LEU A 211 2.42 -5.85 -19.52
C LEU A 211 3.88 -5.39 -19.55
N ILE A 212 4.58 -5.52 -18.42
CA ILE A 212 5.98 -5.14 -18.28
C ILE A 212 6.87 -6.21 -18.89
N GLY A 213 7.71 -5.81 -19.84
CA GLY A 213 8.73 -6.66 -20.43
C GLY A 213 10.04 -6.60 -19.65
N SER A 214 10.86 -7.64 -19.80
CA SER A 214 12.21 -7.70 -19.20
C SER A 214 13.19 -6.63 -19.69
N ARG A 215 12.84 -5.88 -20.74
CA ARG A 215 13.62 -4.78 -21.29
C ARG A 215 13.22 -3.42 -20.72
N ASP A 216 12.13 -3.33 -19.97
CA ASP A 216 11.64 -2.08 -19.41
C ASP A 216 12.51 -1.69 -18.21
N THR A 217 13.36 -0.68 -18.38
CA THR A 217 14.27 -0.20 -17.33
C THR A 217 13.78 1.06 -16.63
N GLU A 218 12.76 1.71 -17.18
CA GLU A 218 12.15 2.92 -16.64
C GLU A 218 10.66 2.67 -16.40
N LEU A 219 10.14 3.14 -15.26
CA LEU A 219 8.74 2.95 -14.85
C LEU A 219 8.13 4.28 -14.40
N VAL A 220 6.85 4.49 -14.72
CA VAL A 220 6.01 5.49 -14.05
C VAL A 220 5.00 4.78 -13.15
N LEU A 221 5.03 5.09 -11.85
CA LEU A 221 4.13 4.52 -10.85
C LEU A 221 3.01 5.53 -10.54
N THR A 222 1.76 5.10 -10.66
CA THR A 222 0.57 5.90 -10.40
C THR A 222 -0.18 5.43 -9.17
N GLY A 223 -1.03 6.31 -8.61
CA GLY A 223 -1.94 5.96 -7.54
C GLY A 223 -3.24 5.31 -8.01
N TRP A 224 -3.49 5.26 -9.32
CA TRP A 224 -4.79 4.86 -9.86
C TRP A 224 -4.68 4.14 -11.20
N GLU A 225 -5.57 3.18 -11.43
CA GLU A 225 -5.57 2.31 -12.61
C GLU A 225 -5.81 3.11 -13.89
N LEU A 226 -6.76 4.06 -13.86
CA LEU A 226 -7.07 4.91 -15.02
C LEU A 226 -5.90 5.83 -15.40
N ASP A 227 -5.11 6.26 -14.42
CA ASP A 227 -3.91 7.07 -14.65
C ASP A 227 -2.82 6.27 -15.37
N ALA A 228 -2.68 4.97 -15.06
CA ALA A 228 -1.77 4.08 -15.77
C ALA A 228 -2.19 3.89 -17.25
N LEU A 229 -3.50 3.76 -17.52
CA LEU A 229 -4.02 3.70 -18.88
C LEU A 229 -3.66 4.96 -19.68
N ALA A 230 -3.86 6.13 -19.06
CA ALA A 230 -3.58 7.42 -19.69
C ALA A 230 -2.10 7.58 -20.05
N LEU A 231 -1.20 7.20 -19.13
CA LEU A 231 0.25 7.22 -19.36
C LEU A 231 0.69 6.31 -20.49
N HIS A 232 0.21 5.06 -20.47
CA HIS A 232 0.56 4.10 -21.51
C HIS A 232 0.07 4.58 -22.89
N GLN A 233 -1.13 5.14 -22.96
CA GLN A 233 -1.67 5.67 -24.21
C GLN A 233 -0.89 6.90 -24.71
N ALA A 234 -0.53 7.82 -23.81
CA ALA A 234 0.06 9.10 -24.19
C ALA A 234 1.53 8.97 -24.61
N VAL A 235 2.31 8.10 -23.95
CA VAL A 235 3.77 8.03 -24.13
C VAL A 235 4.27 6.61 -24.42
N GLY A 236 3.47 5.57 -24.18
CA GLY A 236 3.88 4.18 -24.35
C GLY A 236 4.87 3.69 -23.29
N VAL A 237 5.09 4.47 -22.22
CA VAL A 237 5.98 4.09 -21.13
C VAL A 237 5.38 2.94 -20.30
N ALA A 238 6.27 2.12 -19.74
CA ALA A 238 5.91 1.17 -18.69
C ALA A 238 5.25 1.94 -17.54
N SER A 239 4.03 1.55 -17.19
CA SER A 239 3.22 2.20 -16.18
C SER A 239 2.52 1.15 -15.32
N LEU A 240 2.55 1.39 -14.01
CA LEU A 240 1.92 0.52 -13.01
C LEU A 240 1.09 1.38 -12.07
N ALA A 241 -0.07 0.88 -11.66
CA ALA A 241 -0.85 1.50 -10.59
C ALA A 241 -0.72 0.73 -9.28
N LEU A 242 -0.61 1.47 -8.17
CA LEU A 242 -0.58 0.92 -6.83
C LEU A 242 -1.96 0.42 -6.40
N PRO A 243 -2.03 -0.72 -5.66
CA PRO A 243 -3.32 -1.29 -5.26
C PRO A 243 -4.11 -0.35 -4.36
N ARG A 244 -3.41 0.38 -3.50
CA ARG A 244 -3.95 1.29 -2.48
C ARG A 244 -3.58 2.75 -2.73
N GLY A 245 -3.32 3.11 -3.97
CA GLY A 245 -2.94 4.46 -4.38
C GLY A 245 -1.83 5.10 -3.53
N ALA A 246 -2.09 6.30 -3.03
CA ALA A 246 -1.16 7.05 -2.19
C ALA A 246 -1.15 6.61 -0.70
N THR A 247 -2.03 5.67 -0.30
CA THR A 247 -2.21 5.27 1.10
C THR A 247 -1.07 4.38 1.58
N CYS A 248 -0.70 3.36 0.81
CA CYS A 248 0.36 2.42 1.21
C CYS A 248 1.02 1.71 0.03
N LEU A 249 2.35 1.56 0.11
CA LEU A 249 3.18 0.73 -0.76
C LEU A 249 3.68 -0.49 0.04
N PRO A 250 3.00 -1.65 -0.06
CA PRO A 250 3.40 -2.85 0.68
C PRO A 250 4.78 -3.39 0.23
N PRO A 251 5.66 -3.79 1.17
CA PRO A 251 6.98 -4.34 0.85
C PRO A 251 6.98 -5.56 -0.07
N THR A 252 5.94 -6.39 -0.02
CA THR A 252 5.74 -7.56 -0.91
C THR A 252 5.76 -7.19 -2.41
N LEU A 253 5.51 -5.92 -2.74
CA LEU A 253 5.53 -5.43 -4.12
C LEU A 253 6.92 -4.96 -4.59
N LEU A 254 7.85 -4.69 -3.67
CA LEU A 254 9.17 -4.16 -3.98
C LEU A 254 10.00 -5.07 -4.90
N PRO A 255 9.97 -6.41 -4.78
CA PRO A 255 10.66 -7.31 -5.71
C PRO A 255 10.30 -7.08 -7.19
N TYR A 256 9.02 -6.80 -7.50
CA TYR A 256 8.58 -6.54 -8.87
C TYR A 256 9.11 -5.20 -9.42
N LEU A 257 9.54 -4.31 -8.54
CA LEU A 257 10.07 -2.98 -8.86
C LEU A 257 11.61 -2.97 -8.95
N GLU A 258 12.29 -4.07 -8.62
CA GLU A 258 13.76 -4.15 -8.62
C GLU A 258 14.38 -4.03 -10.03
N GLN A 259 13.68 -4.47 -11.07
CA GLN A 259 14.19 -4.41 -12.46
C GLN A 259 14.38 -2.98 -12.98
N PHE A 260 13.66 -2.01 -12.40
CA PHE A 260 13.66 -0.63 -12.90
C PHE A 260 14.81 0.18 -12.33
N LYS A 261 15.64 0.71 -13.23
CA LYS A 261 16.76 1.60 -12.91
C LYS A 261 16.30 3.02 -12.58
N ARG A 262 15.13 3.42 -13.08
CA ARG A 262 14.51 4.73 -12.83
C ARG A 262 13.02 4.56 -12.60
N ILE A 263 12.50 5.15 -11.53
CA ILE A 263 11.09 5.10 -11.17
C ILE A 263 10.59 6.54 -10.99
N THR A 264 9.61 6.95 -11.77
CA THR A 264 8.93 8.23 -11.62
C THR A 264 7.63 8.02 -10.87
N LEU A 265 7.45 8.66 -9.72
CA LEU A 265 6.23 8.62 -8.91
C LEU A 265 5.31 9.77 -9.32
N TRP A 266 4.15 9.45 -9.87
CA TRP A 266 3.09 10.40 -10.24
C TRP A 266 1.77 9.92 -9.65
N LEU A 267 1.66 10.04 -8.32
CA LEU A 267 0.63 9.35 -7.54
C LEU A 267 -0.73 10.06 -7.53
N GLY A 268 -0.78 11.36 -7.82
CA GLY A 268 -2.01 12.14 -7.79
C GLY A 268 -1.73 13.64 -7.94
N GLU A 269 -2.74 14.43 -7.62
CA GLU A 269 -2.76 15.89 -7.80
C GLU A 269 -2.74 16.68 -6.47
N ASP A 270 -2.80 16.00 -5.34
CA ASP A 270 -2.86 16.63 -4.02
C ASP A 270 -1.52 16.53 -3.26
N LEU A 271 -1.39 17.35 -2.23
CA LEU A 271 -0.21 17.35 -1.38
C LEU A 271 -0.01 16.02 -0.64
N ARG A 272 -1.10 15.28 -0.35
CA ARG A 272 -1.03 13.95 0.27
C ARG A 272 -0.31 12.95 -0.64
N SER A 273 -0.68 12.91 -1.92
CA SER A 273 0.00 12.09 -2.94
C SER A 273 1.47 12.47 -3.09
N TRP A 274 1.80 13.76 -2.97
CA TRP A 274 3.18 14.24 -2.99
C TRP A 274 3.99 13.76 -1.77
N GLU A 275 3.42 13.83 -0.57
CA GLU A 275 4.05 13.31 0.63
C GLU A 275 4.22 11.79 0.58
N ALA A 276 3.20 11.06 0.11
CA ALA A 276 3.25 9.62 -0.10
C ALA A 276 4.38 9.26 -1.08
N ALA A 277 4.52 10.00 -2.18
CA ALA A 277 5.58 9.80 -3.14
C ALA A 277 6.98 9.98 -2.50
N LYS A 278 7.16 10.99 -1.63
CA LYS A 278 8.40 11.16 -0.85
C LYS A 278 8.68 9.97 0.08
N LEU A 279 7.66 9.39 0.72
CA LEU A 279 7.80 8.22 1.58
C LEU A 279 8.14 6.96 0.77
N PHE A 280 7.40 6.69 -0.30
CA PHE A 280 7.58 5.51 -1.14
C PHE A 280 8.96 5.53 -1.82
N ALA A 281 9.47 6.71 -2.20
CA ALA A 281 10.83 6.86 -2.71
C ALA A 281 11.92 6.43 -1.73
N ARG A 282 11.67 6.46 -0.40
CA ARG A 282 12.62 5.94 0.60
C ARG A 282 12.67 4.41 0.55
N LYS A 283 11.52 3.73 0.44
CA LYS A 283 11.44 2.26 0.25
C LYS A 283 12.07 1.82 -1.07
N LEU A 284 11.86 2.61 -2.13
CA LEU A 284 12.33 2.30 -3.47
C LEU A 284 13.78 2.74 -3.76
N SER A 285 14.54 3.24 -2.78
CA SER A 285 15.86 3.87 -2.97
C SER A 285 15.81 5.22 -3.69
N LEU A 286 16.00 6.29 -2.91
CA LEU A 286 15.90 7.70 -3.33
C LEU A 286 16.68 8.04 -4.61
N LYS A 287 17.82 7.39 -4.85
CA LYS A 287 18.71 7.70 -5.98
C LYS A 287 18.13 7.36 -7.34
N ARG A 288 17.17 6.43 -7.42
CA ARG A 288 16.51 6.04 -8.67
C ARG A 288 15.11 6.63 -8.82
N CYS A 289 14.64 7.38 -7.83
CA CYS A 289 13.29 7.92 -7.83
C CYS A 289 13.26 9.38 -8.30
N SER A 290 12.29 9.69 -9.15
CA SER A 290 11.87 11.05 -9.49
C SER A 290 10.41 11.23 -9.09
N LEU A 291 10.01 12.44 -8.71
CA LEU A 291 8.68 12.75 -8.22
C LEU A 291 8.05 13.81 -9.14
N VAL A 292 6.86 13.53 -9.67
CA VAL A 292 6.04 14.55 -10.35
C VAL A 292 5.32 15.36 -9.29
N ARG A 293 5.41 16.69 -9.40
CA ARG A 293 4.88 17.58 -8.40
C ARG A 293 3.41 17.91 -8.71
N PRO A 294 2.50 17.88 -7.72
CA PRO A 294 1.14 18.34 -7.94
C PRO A 294 1.10 19.84 -8.29
N GLY A 295 0.26 20.21 -9.24
CA GLY A 295 -0.05 21.59 -9.57
C GLY A 295 -0.85 21.73 -10.86
N ASN A 296 -1.35 22.95 -11.14
CA ASN A 296 -2.22 23.20 -12.30
C ASN A 296 -1.61 22.82 -13.66
N LEU A 297 -0.27 22.83 -13.77
CA LEU A 297 0.45 22.45 -14.99
C LEU A 297 0.84 20.96 -15.03
N GLN A 298 0.61 20.24 -13.93
CA GLN A 298 0.96 18.84 -13.72
C GLN A 298 -0.18 18.16 -12.93
N PRO A 299 -1.42 18.10 -13.48
CA PRO A 299 -2.53 17.41 -12.84
C PRO A 299 -2.25 15.89 -12.82
N ARG A 300 -3.19 15.09 -12.29
CA ARG A 300 -3.08 13.63 -12.40
C ARG A 300 -3.07 13.17 -13.87
N PRO A 301 -2.47 12.01 -14.20
CA PRO A 301 -2.31 11.56 -15.58
C PRO A 301 -3.59 11.55 -16.42
N LEU A 302 -4.71 11.04 -15.91
CA LEU A 302 -5.97 11.01 -16.65
C LEU A 302 -6.45 12.42 -17.05
N GLU A 303 -6.34 13.36 -16.13
CA GLU A 303 -6.71 14.76 -16.38
C GLU A 303 -5.74 15.45 -17.34
N ALA A 304 -4.44 15.14 -17.23
CA ALA A 304 -3.44 15.62 -18.17
C ALA A 304 -3.75 15.15 -19.61
N LEU A 305 -4.25 13.91 -19.77
CA LEU A 305 -4.72 13.40 -21.05
C LEU A 305 -5.96 14.17 -21.53
N ASN A 306 -6.95 14.37 -20.66
CA ASN A 306 -8.19 15.11 -20.97
C ASN A 306 -7.93 16.58 -21.36
N GLN A 307 -6.90 17.19 -20.80
CA GLN A 307 -6.47 18.57 -21.13
C GLN A 307 -5.49 18.64 -22.32
N GLY A 308 -5.06 17.50 -22.87
CA GLY A 308 -4.10 17.46 -23.99
C GLY A 308 -2.69 17.94 -23.62
N LEU A 309 -2.29 17.79 -22.35
CA LEU A 309 -0.96 18.19 -21.89
C LEU A 309 0.14 17.27 -22.42
N ASN A 310 1.36 17.79 -22.54
CA ASN A 310 2.51 17.01 -23.01
C ASN A 310 3.15 16.22 -21.85
N PHE A 311 2.89 14.91 -21.80
CA PHE A 311 3.39 14.02 -20.76
C PHE A 311 4.91 13.93 -20.73
N THR A 312 5.58 13.90 -21.90
CA THR A 312 7.04 13.86 -21.97
C THR A 312 7.66 15.08 -21.29
N LYS A 313 7.06 16.27 -21.47
CA LYS A 313 7.47 17.49 -20.77
C LYS A 313 7.26 17.39 -19.26
N ILE A 314 6.14 16.82 -18.80
CA ILE A 314 5.86 16.62 -17.37
C ILE A 314 6.85 15.64 -16.75
N LEU A 315 7.10 14.50 -17.39
CA LEU A 315 8.05 13.50 -16.92
C LEU A 315 9.49 14.03 -16.89
N HIS A 316 9.90 14.84 -17.87
CA HIS A 316 11.20 15.51 -17.84
C HIS A 316 11.32 16.58 -16.75
N ALA A 317 10.21 17.16 -16.32
CA ALA A 317 10.16 18.13 -15.24
C ALA A 317 10.10 17.47 -13.85
N ALA A 318 10.01 16.14 -13.76
CA ALA A 318 9.98 15.41 -12.50
C ALA A 318 11.25 15.66 -11.67
N LEU A 319 11.07 15.91 -10.38
CA LEU A 319 12.14 16.29 -9.47
C LEU A 319 12.85 15.04 -8.91
N PRO A 320 14.19 14.99 -8.88
CA PRO A 320 14.90 13.88 -8.23
C PRO A 320 14.53 13.76 -6.74
N ALA A 321 14.23 12.56 -6.26
CA ALA A 321 13.90 12.31 -4.86
C ALA A 321 15.13 12.42 -3.93
N SER A 322 16.32 12.12 -4.44
CA SER A 322 17.58 12.28 -3.70
C SER A 322 18.03 13.72 -3.70
N HIS A 323 17.64 14.50 -2.70
CA HIS A 323 18.34 15.75 -2.41
C HIS A 323 19.26 15.58 -1.20
N LYS A 324 20.51 16.08 -1.35
CA LYS A 324 21.53 16.10 -0.29
C LYS A 324 20.99 16.81 0.96
N SER A 325 21.49 16.39 2.13
CA SER A 325 21.13 16.83 3.49
C SER A 325 21.24 18.35 3.76
N ILE A 326 21.60 19.16 2.76
CA ILE A 326 21.66 20.61 2.80
C ILE A 326 21.11 21.14 1.47
N ILE A 327 20.08 21.98 1.55
CA ILE A 327 19.37 22.53 0.40
C ILE A 327 19.30 24.05 0.52
N SER A 328 19.35 24.77 -0.59
CA SER A 328 19.27 26.23 -0.62
C SER A 328 17.83 26.71 -0.80
N PHE A 329 17.52 27.95 -0.40
CA PHE A 329 16.19 28.54 -0.68
C PHE A 329 15.86 28.53 -2.18
N ARG A 330 16.86 28.66 -3.07
CA ARG A 330 16.65 28.56 -4.52
C ARG A 330 16.03 27.21 -4.92
N GLN A 331 16.40 26.12 -4.23
CA GLN A 331 15.85 24.78 -4.47
C GLN A 331 14.47 24.61 -3.81
N LEU A 332 14.26 25.26 -2.66
CA LEU A 332 12.98 25.26 -1.96
C LEU A 332 11.94 26.22 -2.53
N ARG A 333 12.34 27.19 -3.36
CA ARG A 333 11.49 28.31 -3.79
C ARG A 333 10.16 27.86 -4.35
N GLU A 334 10.20 26.85 -5.21
CA GLU A 334 9.01 26.29 -5.82
C GLU A 334 8.19 25.54 -4.76
N GLU A 335 8.80 24.71 -3.90
CA GLU A 335 8.11 24.01 -2.79
C GLU A 335 7.37 25.00 -1.89
N VAL A 336 8.07 26.03 -1.41
CA VAL A 336 7.50 27.13 -0.61
C VAL A 336 6.37 27.83 -1.34
N PHE A 337 6.53 28.14 -2.63
CA PHE A 337 5.44 28.74 -3.41
C PHE A 337 4.19 27.85 -3.46
N GLY A 338 4.36 26.55 -3.70
CA GLY A 338 3.22 25.63 -3.72
C GLY A 338 2.58 25.42 -2.35
N GLU A 339 3.34 25.49 -1.25
CA GLU A 339 2.75 25.49 0.09
C GLU A 339 1.95 26.78 0.35
N LEU A 340 2.46 27.94 -0.07
CA LEU A 340 1.76 29.22 0.05
C LEU A 340 0.47 29.25 -0.80
N VAL A 341 0.51 28.71 -2.02
CA VAL A 341 -0.68 28.61 -2.89
C VAL A 341 -1.69 27.63 -2.31
N ASN A 342 -1.23 26.49 -1.80
CA ASN A 342 -2.09 25.42 -1.28
C ASN A 342 -2.24 25.48 0.24
N THR A 343 -2.41 26.68 0.80
CA THR A 343 -2.45 26.90 2.27
C THR A 343 -3.46 25.96 2.97
N GLU A 344 -4.61 25.67 2.34
CA GLU A 344 -5.61 24.76 2.91
C GLU A 344 -5.22 23.28 2.87
N GLN A 345 -4.40 22.84 1.91
CA GLN A 345 -3.91 21.45 1.83
C GLN A 345 -2.68 21.23 2.73
N VAL A 346 -1.94 22.30 3.05
CA VAL A 346 -0.85 22.30 4.03
C VAL A 346 -1.38 22.41 5.45
N ALA A 347 -2.55 23.03 5.64
CA ALA A 347 -3.30 22.89 6.87
C ALA A 347 -3.56 21.39 7.07
N GLY A 348 -3.26 20.88 8.26
CA GLY A 348 -3.35 19.45 8.56
C GLY A 348 -4.71 18.86 8.20
N ILE A 349 -4.78 17.54 8.18
CA ILE A 349 -6.01 16.81 7.83
C ILE A 349 -7.14 17.26 8.76
N LYS A 350 -8.10 18.01 8.22
CA LYS A 350 -9.22 18.56 8.97
C LYS A 350 -10.14 17.42 9.39
N TRP A 351 -10.56 17.39 10.65
CA TRP A 351 -11.52 16.40 11.11
C TRP A 351 -12.90 16.68 10.54
N MET A 352 -13.59 15.66 10.02
CA MET A 352 -14.94 15.83 9.49
C MET A 352 -15.97 15.94 10.61
N ARG A 353 -15.82 15.14 11.66
CA ARG A 353 -16.67 15.09 12.85
C ARG A 353 -16.39 16.19 13.87
N PHE A 354 -15.26 16.90 13.78
CA PHE A 354 -14.86 17.93 14.74
C PHE A 354 -14.56 19.32 14.12
N PRO A 355 -15.58 20.03 13.58
CA PRO A 355 -15.38 21.35 12.97
C PRO A 355 -14.79 22.41 13.91
N GLU A 356 -15.19 22.42 15.19
CA GLU A 356 -14.66 23.37 16.17
C GLU A 356 -13.18 23.12 16.47
N LEU A 357 -12.76 21.85 16.52
CA LEU A 357 -11.36 21.48 16.71
C LEU A 357 -10.51 21.98 15.54
N ASN A 358 -11.04 21.95 14.30
CA ASN A 358 -10.36 22.53 13.14
C ASN A 358 -10.16 24.03 13.25
N LYS A 359 -11.08 24.77 13.90
CA LYS A 359 -10.90 26.23 14.09
C LYS A 359 -9.70 26.53 14.98
N LEU A 360 -9.50 25.70 16.01
CA LEU A 360 -8.44 25.83 17.01
C LEU A 360 -7.10 25.26 16.52
N LEU A 361 -7.08 23.99 16.10
CA LEU A 361 -5.85 23.25 15.79
C LEU A 361 -5.47 23.27 14.31
N LYS A 362 -6.39 23.69 13.42
CA LYS A 362 -6.20 23.69 11.96
C LYS A 362 -5.92 22.31 11.35
N GLY A 363 -6.52 21.26 11.94
CA GLY A 363 -6.39 19.86 11.48
C GLY A 363 -5.17 19.11 12.03
N HIS A 364 -5.08 17.83 11.72
CA HIS A 364 -4.00 16.92 12.12
C HIS A 364 -2.76 17.13 11.24
N ARG A 365 -1.64 17.57 11.82
CA ARG A 365 -0.36 17.75 11.11
C ARG A 365 0.64 16.67 11.49
N ARG A 366 1.35 16.16 10.48
CA ARG A 366 2.40 15.15 10.67
C ARG A 366 3.60 15.76 11.38
N GLY A 367 4.25 14.95 12.22
CA GLY A 367 5.42 15.37 12.99
C GLY A 367 5.10 16.11 14.28
N GLU A 368 3.84 16.39 14.58
CA GLU A 368 3.41 16.94 15.87
C GLU A 368 3.18 15.84 16.91
N LEU A 369 3.51 16.14 18.16
CA LEU A 369 3.13 15.32 19.32
C LEU A 369 1.97 15.98 20.04
N THR A 370 0.79 15.38 19.98
CA THR A 370 -0.40 15.87 20.68
C THR A 370 -0.57 15.10 22.00
N VAL A 371 -0.59 15.83 23.12
CA VAL A 371 -0.83 15.23 24.45
C VAL A 371 -2.26 15.53 24.87
N PHE A 372 -3.05 14.46 25.05
CA PHE A 372 -4.42 14.56 25.55
C PHE A 372 -4.47 14.12 27.01
N THR A 373 -4.95 14.98 27.90
CA THR A 373 -4.94 14.75 29.35
C THR A 373 -6.27 15.12 30.00
N GLY A 374 -6.55 14.52 31.15
CA GLY A 374 -7.81 14.67 31.89
C GLY A 374 -7.99 13.57 32.94
N PRO A 375 -8.91 13.75 33.90
CA PRO A 375 -9.13 12.79 34.98
C PRO A 375 -9.59 11.41 34.45
N THR A 376 -9.40 10.36 35.25
CA THR A 376 -9.90 9.02 34.91
C THR A 376 -11.42 9.04 34.77
N GLY A 377 -11.95 8.34 33.76
CA GLY A 377 -13.38 8.31 33.48
C GLY A 377 -13.93 9.55 32.76
N SER A 378 -13.11 10.54 32.40
CA SER A 378 -13.57 11.75 31.69
C SER A 378 -13.84 11.54 30.19
N GLY A 379 -13.78 10.30 29.69
CA GLY A 379 -14.01 9.97 28.28
C GLY A 379 -12.81 10.17 27.35
N LYS A 380 -11.57 10.20 27.86
CA LYS A 380 -10.36 10.42 27.03
C LYS A 380 -10.22 9.41 25.89
N THR A 381 -10.22 8.12 26.22
CA THR A 381 -10.09 7.04 25.23
C THR A 381 -11.24 7.08 24.23
N THR A 382 -12.47 7.35 24.68
CA THR A 382 -13.65 7.48 23.82
C THR A 382 -13.53 8.65 22.84
N PHE A 383 -12.97 9.78 23.28
CA PHE A 383 -12.74 10.92 22.39
C PHE A 383 -11.62 10.63 21.39
N ILE A 384 -10.49 10.06 21.85
CA ILE A 384 -9.35 9.77 20.97
C ILE A 384 -9.69 8.65 19.98
N SER A 385 -10.53 7.67 20.36
CA SER A 385 -11.02 6.62 19.45
C SER A 385 -11.83 7.22 18.30
N GLU A 386 -12.75 8.14 18.60
CA GLU A 386 -13.54 8.87 17.60
C GLU A 386 -12.68 9.78 16.71
N TYR A 387 -11.74 10.51 17.33
CA TYR A 387 -10.76 11.38 16.65
C TYR A 387 -9.90 10.60 15.65
N ALA A 388 -9.39 9.44 16.07
CA ALA A 388 -8.53 8.61 15.24
C ALA A 388 -9.33 7.95 14.13
N LEU A 389 -10.54 7.49 14.42
CA LEU A 389 -11.45 6.90 13.45
C LEU A 389 -11.80 7.89 12.33
N ASP A 390 -12.08 9.15 12.66
CA ASP A 390 -12.33 10.20 11.64
C ASP A 390 -11.14 10.37 10.67
N LEU A 391 -9.91 10.27 11.17
CA LEU A 391 -8.70 10.28 10.33
C LEU A 391 -8.58 8.99 9.49
N CYS A 392 -8.83 7.81 10.07
CA CYS A 392 -8.83 6.53 9.35
C CYS A 392 -9.82 6.54 8.17
N MET A 393 -11.04 7.04 8.41
CA MET A 393 -12.08 7.16 7.38
C MET A 393 -11.68 8.09 6.23
N GLN A 394 -10.73 8.99 6.46
CA GLN A 394 -10.14 9.86 5.43
C GLN A 394 -8.89 9.26 4.77
N GLY A 395 -8.56 7.99 5.05
CA GLY A 395 -7.42 7.25 4.49
C GLY A 395 -6.11 7.40 5.25
N VAL A 396 -6.11 7.94 6.47
CA VAL A 396 -4.89 8.08 7.27
C VAL A 396 -4.55 6.76 7.94
N CYS A 397 -3.46 6.12 7.50
CA CYS A 397 -2.94 4.90 8.13
C CYS A 397 -2.62 5.12 9.60
N THR A 398 -3.43 4.52 10.47
CA THR A 398 -3.42 4.77 11.91
C THR A 398 -3.08 3.50 12.69
N LEU A 399 -2.18 3.63 13.66
CA LEU A 399 -1.78 2.56 14.57
C LEU A 399 -2.21 2.88 16.00
N TRP A 400 -2.91 1.96 16.65
CA TRP A 400 -3.33 2.06 18.05
C TRP A 400 -2.48 1.17 18.96
N GLY A 401 -1.76 1.79 19.89
CA GLY A 401 -1.16 1.12 21.04
C GLY A 401 -2.03 1.29 22.28
N SER A 402 -2.91 0.32 22.55
CA SER A 402 -3.80 0.36 23.73
C SER A 402 -3.24 -0.49 24.88
N PHE A 403 -2.59 0.18 25.83
CA PHE A 403 -1.97 -0.43 27.00
C PHE A 403 -2.92 -0.55 28.20
N GLU A 404 -3.99 0.25 28.25
CA GLU A 404 -4.98 0.24 29.34
C GLU A 404 -6.22 -0.62 29.02
N ILE A 405 -6.67 -0.62 27.76
CA ILE A 405 -7.87 -1.34 27.30
C ILE A 405 -7.46 -2.43 26.32
N ASN A 406 -8.00 -3.64 26.47
CA ASN A 406 -7.80 -4.71 25.49
C ASN A 406 -8.38 -4.32 24.11
N ASN A 407 -7.63 -4.63 23.04
CA ASN A 407 -8.01 -4.41 21.64
C ASN A 407 -9.44 -4.82 21.28
N VAL A 408 -9.98 -5.95 21.78
CA VAL A 408 -11.37 -6.37 21.51
C VAL A 408 -12.37 -5.32 22.02
N ARG A 409 -12.12 -4.77 23.20
CA ARG A 409 -13.00 -3.75 23.80
C ARG A 409 -12.84 -2.39 23.11
N LEU A 410 -11.61 -2.03 22.72
CA LEU A 410 -11.35 -0.83 21.94
C LEU A 410 -12.00 -0.91 20.55
N ALA A 411 -11.81 -2.02 19.83
CA ALA A 411 -12.39 -2.27 18.53
C ALA A 411 -13.92 -2.26 18.60
N LYS A 412 -14.52 -2.85 19.64
CA LYS A 412 -15.97 -2.72 19.89
C LYS A 412 -16.40 -1.25 19.97
N ILE A 413 -15.70 -0.43 20.76
CA ILE A 413 -16.02 1.01 20.91
C ILE A 413 -15.92 1.72 19.55
N MET A 414 -14.82 1.50 18.82
CA MET A 414 -14.57 2.12 17.52
C MET A 414 -15.59 1.66 16.46
N LEU A 415 -15.98 0.39 16.46
CA LEU A 415 -16.98 -0.15 15.54
C LEU A 415 -18.36 0.44 15.81
N THR A 416 -18.77 0.57 17.07
CA THR A 416 -20.02 1.25 17.46
C THR A 416 -19.99 2.73 17.07
N GLN A 417 -18.85 3.40 17.24
CA GLN A 417 -18.61 4.78 16.81
C GLN A 417 -18.67 4.96 15.29
N PHE A 418 -18.12 4.00 14.55
CA PHE A 418 -18.13 3.96 13.09
C PHE A 418 -19.54 3.74 12.54
N ALA A 419 -20.30 2.84 13.17
CA ALA A 419 -21.69 2.56 12.80
C ALA A 419 -22.67 3.68 13.18
N GLU A 420 -22.26 4.62 14.05
CA GLU A 420 -23.11 5.68 14.63
C GLU A 420 -24.36 5.13 15.33
N ARG A 421 -24.31 3.88 15.78
CA ARG A 421 -25.46 3.11 16.28
C ARG A 421 -25.03 2.13 17.34
N ARG A 422 -25.96 1.78 18.22
CA ARG A 422 -25.76 0.76 19.25
C ARG A 422 -25.91 -0.63 18.64
N LEU A 423 -24.81 -1.19 18.15
CA LEU A 423 -24.80 -2.51 17.52
C LEU A 423 -25.22 -3.63 18.48
N GLU A 424 -25.12 -3.44 19.80
CA GLU A 424 -25.63 -4.42 20.76
C GLU A 424 -27.15 -4.63 20.66
N ASP A 425 -27.88 -3.61 20.20
CA ASP A 425 -29.33 -3.64 20.03
C ASP A 425 -29.72 -4.11 18.61
N GLN A 426 -28.75 -4.24 17.68
CA GLN A 426 -28.95 -4.53 16.25
C GLN A 426 -27.86 -5.47 15.71
N LEU A 427 -27.72 -6.64 16.33
CA LEU A 427 -26.65 -7.59 16.00
C LEU A 427 -26.73 -8.12 14.56
N GLU A 428 -27.91 -8.07 13.94
CA GLU A 428 -28.12 -8.41 12.53
C GLU A 428 -27.32 -7.53 11.56
N LEU A 429 -26.89 -6.33 11.98
CA LEU A 429 -26.07 -5.43 11.18
C LEU A 429 -24.56 -5.60 11.46
N TYR A 430 -24.17 -6.47 12.39
CA TYR A 430 -22.78 -6.60 12.82
C TYR A 430 -21.84 -6.92 11.65
N ASP A 431 -22.16 -7.94 10.86
CA ASP A 431 -21.29 -8.40 9.76
C ASP A 431 -21.11 -7.29 8.70
N GLU A 432 -22.19 -6.57 8.35
CA GLU A 432 -22.12 -5.44 7.41
C GLU A 432 -21.17 -4.33 7.89
N TRP A 433 -21.27 -3.95 9.16
CA TRP A 433 -20.42 -2.89 9.71
C TRP A 433 -19.00 -3.36 9.99
N ALA A 434 -18.82 -4.61 10.40
CA ALA A 434 -17.52 -5.22 10.62
C ALA A 434 -16.74 -5.27 9.30
N ASP A 435 -17.37 -5.70 8.21
CA ASP A 435 -16.77 -5.72 6.87
C ASP A 435 -16.29 -4.32 6.44
N ARG A 436 -17.14 -3.31 6.62
CA ARG A 436 -16.77 -1.92 6.27
C ARG A 436 -15.71 -1.33 7.19
N PHE A 437 -15.62 -1.81 8.44
CA PHE A 437 -14.62 -1.36 9.40
C PHE A 437 -13.26 -1.99 9.11
N GLU A 438 -13.24 -3.22 8.60
CA GLU A 438 -12.02 -3.93 8.16
C GLU A 438 -11.33 -3.23 6.98
N ASP A 439 -12.08 -2.55 6.12
CA ASP A 439 -11.52 -1.77 4.99
C ASP A 439 -10.73 -0.51 5.43
N LEU A 440 -10.82 -0.12 6.71
CA LEU A 440 -10.10 1.04 7.22
C LEU A 440 -8.60 0.73 7.38
N PRO A 441 -7.69 1.69 7.09
CA PRO A 441 -6.25 1.51 7.31
C PRO A 441 -5.91 1.68 8.81
N LEU A 442 -6.48 0.82 9.65
CA LEU A 442 -6.44 0.85 11.09
C LEU A 442 -5.77 -0.42 11.63
N TYR A 443 -4.68 -0.24 12.37
CA TYR A 443 -3.89 -1.34 12.92
C TYR A 443 -3.80 -1.22 14.45
N PHE A 444 -3.66 -2.36 15.12
CA PHE A 444 -3.53 -2.41 16.59
C PHE A 444 -2.22 -3.08 16.99
N MET A 445 -1.51 -2.50 17.95
CA MET A 445 -0.44 -3.20 18.64
C MET A 445 -1.04 -4.25 19.58
N THR A 446 -0.35 -5.36 19.77
CA THR A 446 -0.79 -6.45 20.66
C THR A 446 -0.36 -6.25 22.12
N PHE A 447 0.29 -5.14 22.43
CA PHE A 447 0.73 -4.80 23.78
C PHE A 447 -0.46 -4.53 24.70
N HIS A 448 -0.38 -5.07 25.92
CA HIS A 448 -1.33 -4.78 27.00
C HIS A 448 -0.58 -4.70 28.33
N GLY A 449 -0.99 -3.79 29.21
CA GLY A 449 -0.34 -3.56 30.50
C GLY A 449 1.04 -2.93 30.36
N GLN A 450 1.88 -3.12 31.38
CA GLN A 450 3.21 -2.51 31.42
C GLN A 450 4.15 -3.10 30.36
N GLN A 451 4.79 -2.24 29.58
CA GLN A 451 5.73 -2.62 28.54
C GLN A 451 6.95 -1.70 28.56
N ASN A 452 8.10 -2.26 28.19
CA ASN A 452 9.31 -1.46 27.98
C ASN A 452 9.15 -0.57 26.74
N ILE A 453 9.68 0.65 26.81
CA ILE A 453 9.57 1.62 25.71
C ILE A 453 10.22 1.12 24.42
N LYS A 454 11.34 0.40 24.51
CA LYS A 454 12.12 -0.03 23.33
C LYS A 454 11.33 -0.96 22.40
N PRO A 455 10.74 -2.09 22.87
CA PRO A 455 9.85 -2.91 22.05
C PRO A 455 8.71 -2.13 21.39
N VAL A 456 8.14 -1.16 22.11
CA VAL A 456 7.04 -0.34 21.58
C VAL A 456 7.53 0.55 20.44
N ILE A 457 8.67 1.21 20.59
CA ILE A 457 9.28 2.04 19.54
C ILE A 457 9.68 1.19 18.33
N ASP A 458 10.29 0.02 18.54
CA ASP A 458 10.68 -0.89 17.47
C ASP A 458 9.43 -1.37 16.69
N THR A 459 8.33 -1.67 17.39
CA THR A 459 7.03 -2.01 16.78
C THR A 459 6.44 -0.85 15.98
N MET A 460 6.51 0.38 16.50
CA MET A 460 6.09 1.58 15.76
C MET A 460 6.90 1.75 14.47
N GLN A 461 8.23 1.61 14.54
CA GLN A 461 9.10 1.72 13.37
C GLN A 461 8.80 0.65 12.32
N HIS A 462 8.61 -0.59 12.77
CA HIS A 462 8.21 -1.69 11.90
C HIS A 462 6.87 -1.41 11.23
N ALA A 463 5.86 -0.96 11.98
CA ALA A 463 4.55 -0.65 11.43
C ALA A 463 4.59 0.52 10.44
N VAL A 464 5.37 1.56 10.72
CA VAL A 464 5.62 2.67 9.77
C VAL A 464 6.21 2.16 8.46
N TYR A 465 7.13 1.19 8.51
CA TYR A 465 7.70 0.60 7.29
C TYR A 465 6.70 -0.33 6.56
N MET A 466 6.05 -1.24 7.28
CA MET A 466 5.18 -2.26 6.67
C MET A 466 3.88 -1.69 6.13
N TYR A 467 3.23 -0.84 6.91
CA TYR A 467 1.86 -0.38 6.66
C TYR A 467 1.78 1.12 6.32
N ASP A 468 2.93 1.79 6.15
CA ASP A 468 3.00 3.23 5.90
C ASP A 468 2.23 4.06 6.95
N ILE A 469 2.25 3.63 8.22
CA ILE A 469 1.59 4.35 9.32
C ILE A 469 2.05 5.81 9.35
N THR A 470 1.07 6.72 9.39
CA THR A 470 1.31 8.17 9.45
C THR A 470 0.74 8.81 10.70
N HIS A 471 -0.13 8.10 11.43
CA HIS A 471 -0.72 8.52 12.69
C HIS A 471 -0.61 7.40 13.72
N VAL A 472 -0.10 7.70 14.91
CA VAL A 472 0.05 6.72 16.00
C VAL A 472 -0.65 7.25 17.24
N VAL A 473 -1.53 6.44 17.80
CA VAL A 473 -2.20 6.69 19.08
C VAL A 473 -1.59 5.79 20.14
N VAL A 474 -1.23 6.37 21.29
CA VAL A 474 -0.69 5.66 22.44
C VAL A 474 -1.57 5.96 23.64
N ASP A 475 -2.27 4.93 24.12
CA ASP A 475 -3.18 5.05 25.27
C ASP A 475 -3.00 3.84 26.21
N ASN A 476 -2.36 3.93 27.38
CA ASN A 476 -1.99 5.11 28.13
C ASN A 476 -0.47 5.13 28.39
N LEU A 477 0.16 6.29 28.21
CA LEU A 477 1.61 6.50 28.35
C LEU A 477 2.19 5.99 29.69
N GLN A 478 1.38 6.01 30.77
CA GLN A 478 1.81 5.51 32.08
C GLN A 478 2.31 4.06 32.07
N PHE A 479 1.75 3.22 31.19
CA PHE A 479 2.12 1.80 31.09
C PHE A 479 3.39 1.57 30.27
N MET A 480 3.80 2.55 29.46
CA MET A 480 5.06 2.50 28.71
C MET A 480 6.27 2.94 29.53
N MET A 481 6.03 3.65 30.63
CA MET A 481 7.06 4.14 31.55
C MET A 481 7.34 3.12 32.67
N GLY A 482 7.50 1.84 32.33
CA GLY A 482 7.96 0.82 33.30
C GLY A 482 9.09 1.36 34.18
N HIS A 483 9.18 0.93 35.45
CA HIS A 483 10.10 1.43 36.48
C HIS A 483 11.60 1.30 36.12
N ASP A 484 12.06 1.94 35.06
CA ASP A 484 13.43 2.42 34.98
C ASP A 484 13.51 3.54 36.02
N ARG A 485 14.20 3.22 37.12
CA ARG A 485 14.55 4.15 38.19
C ARG A 485 15.03 5.46 37.56
N MET A 486 14.13 6.44 37.49
CA MET A 486 14.53 7.83 37.49
C MET A 486 15.14 8.05 38.87
N SER A 487 16.45 7.81 38.99
CA SER A 487 17.25 8.57 39.94
C SER A 487 17.17 10.01 39.46
N VAL A 488 16.10 10.69 39.87
CA VAL A 488 16.04 12.13 39.87
C VAL A 488 17.15 12.54 40.83
N ASP A 489 18.31 12.88 40.29
CA ASP A 489 19.31 13.63 41.02
C ASP A 489 18.61 14.90 41.54
N ARG A 490 18.73 15.09 42.86
CA ARG A 490 17.99 16.05 43.68
C ARG A 490 18.11 17.49 43.22
#